data_AF-A0A1B9J385-F1
#
_entry.id   AF-A0A1B9J385-F1
#
_cell.length_a   1.000
_cell.length_b   1.000
_cell.length_c   1.000
_cell.angle_alpha   90.00
_cell.angle_beta   90.00
_cell.angle_gamma   90.00
#
_symmetry.space_group_name_H-M   'P 1'
#
loop_
_entity.id
_entity.type
_entity.pdbx_description
1 polymer ?
#
loop_
_entity_poly.entity_id
_entity_poly.type
_entity_poly.pdbx_seq_one_letter_code
_entity_poly.pdbx_strand_id
1 'polypeptide(L)'
;MLKSSIALLLSLASLISAYQVEIHPEYQQGLSINDVPQERRLHWMRVANEAVYADGHPCPQAPFGSAIVNTTSDELICVTSNKVGVTGNPAMHGEISAITHCTEVLTKKGLSPQEILASWKDFSLYTNGEPCPMCASAIRWAGFKEVIYGTSIRTIAENGRNQIYIPSSHVWEKSYSLGHATLMLGNILTNETDVFFAHQFNESAPCPTGCQRQSAPGKRVQACAPVDNWQETVRKAGKGLAVTEGRGHDEL
;
A
#
# COMPACT_ATOMS: atom_id res chain seq x y z
N MET A 1 -38.39 -39.33 -17.61
CA MET A 1 -36.98 -39.41 -17.17
C MET A 1 -36.29 -38.06 -17.37
N LEU A 2 -36.67 -37.03 -16.61
CA LEU A 2 -36.12 -35.67 -16.77
C LEU A 2 -36.20 -34.88 -15.45
N LYS A 3 -35.57 -35.39 -14.39
CA LYS A 3 -35.51 -34.70 -13.07
C LYS A 3 -34.12 -34.71 -12.43
N SER A 4 -33.06 -35.06 -13.18
CA SER A 4 -31.72 -35.28 -12.61
C SER A 4 -30.64 -34.30 -13.09
N SER A 5 -30.98 -33.25 -13.84
CA SER A 5 -30.00 -32.35 -14.46
C SER A 5 -29.89 -30.96 -13.82
N ILE A 6 -30.80 -30.60 -12.89
CA ILE A 6 -30.80 -29.26 -12.26
C ILE A 6 -29.91 -29.21 -11.01
N ALA A 7 -29.75 -30.33 -10.30
CA ALA A 7 -28.96 -30.39 -9.07
C ALA A 7 -27.45 -30.24 -9.29
N LEU A 8 -26.93 -30.58 -10.48
CA LEU A 8 -25.50 -30.50 -10.80
C LEU A 8 -25.04 -29.07 -11.16
N LEU A 9 -25.95 -28.20 -11.63
CA LEU A 9 -25.61 -26.81 -11.98
C LEU A 9 -25.55 -25.90 -10.76
N LEU A 10 -26.36 -26.19 -9.73
CA LEU A 10 -26.36 -25.42 -8.47
C LEU A 10 -25.13 -25.70 -7.59
N SER A 11 -24.57 -26.91 -7.65
CA SER A 11 -23.34 -27.27 -6.93
C SER A 11 -22.07 -26.66 -7.55
N LEU A 12 -22.05 -26.41 -8.86
CA LEU A 12 -20.93 -25.70 -9.51
C LEU A 12 -20.91 -24.21 -9.17
N ALA A 13 -22.06 -23.54 -9.08
CA ALA A 13 -22.13 -22.12 -8.73
C ALA A 13 -21.63 -21.84 -7.30
N SER A 14 -21.85 -22.78 -6.37
CA SER A 14 -21.41 -22.66 -4.98
C SER A 14 -19.92 -22.98 -4.78
N LEU A 15 -19.30 -23.73 -5.70
CA LEU A 15 -17.86 -23.97 -5.71
C LEU A 15 -17.05 -22.80 -6.31
N ILE A 16 -17.64 -22.03 -7.23
CA ILE A 16 -16.96 -20.87 -7.84
C ILE A 16 -16.81 -19.73 -6.82
N SER A 17 -17.81 -19.49 -5.97
CA SER A 17 -17.71 -18.48 -4.90
C SER A 17 -16.77 -18.90 -3.76
N ALA A 18 -16.61 -20.21 -3.53
CA ALA A 18 -15.78 -20.74 -2.43
C ALA A 18 -14.26 -20.62 -2.68
N TYR A 19 -13.84 -20.34 -3.93
CA TYR A 19 -12.44 -20.09 -4.28
C TYR A 19 -12.02 -18.62 -4.20
N GLN A 20 -12.95 -17.70 -3.91
CA GLN A 20 -12.57 -16.38 -3.43
C GLN A 20 -12.14 -16.52 -1.98
N VAL A 21 -10.86 -16.82 -1.79
CA VAL A 21 -10.23 -16.66 -0.49
C VAL A 21 -10.08 -15.15 -0.28
N GLU A 22 -11.17 -14.50 0.13
CA GLU A 22 -11.13 -13.16 0.72
C GLU A 22 -10.61 -13.33 2.14
N ILE A 23 -9.28 -13.36 2.26
CA ILE A 23 -8.57 -13.72 3.51
C ILE A 23 -8.70 -12.62 4.55
N HIS A 24 -9.11 -11.42 4.13
CA HIS A 24 -9.36 -10.30 5.03
C HIS A 24 -10.83 -9.89 4.92
N PRO A 25 -11.53 -9.72 6.06
CA PRO A 25 -12.90 -9.27 6.05
C PRO A 25 -12.96 -7.89 5.40
N GLU A 26 -13.79 -7.75 4.37
CA GLU A 26 -14.03 -6.49 3.66
C GLU A 26 -14.62 -5.41 4.57
N TYR A 27 -15.21 -5.81 5.70
CA TYR A 27 -15.93 -4.93 6.60
C TYR A 27 -15.28 -4.88 7.99
N GLN A 28 -14.40 -3.89 8.19
CA GLN A 28 -13.80 -3.56 9.49
C GLN A 28 -14.35 -2.24 10.06
N GLN A 29 -15.55 -1.82 9.62
CA GLN A 29 -16.12 -0.54 9.99
C GLN A 29 -16.52 -0.48 11.47
N GLY A 30 -16.14 0.61 12.15
CA GLY A 30 -16.41 0.85 13.56
C GLY A 30 -15.60 -0.01 14.53
N LEU A 31 -14.69 -0.86 14.03
CA LEU A 31 -13.92 -1.77 14.88
C LEU A 31 -12.64 -1.10 15.39
N SER A 32 -12.40 -1.27 16.69
CA SER A 32 -11.08 -1.05 17.30
C SER A 32 -10.37 -2.40 17.37
N ILE A 33 -9.29 -2.55 16.60
CA ILE A 33 -8.51 -3.79 16.53
C ILE A 33 -7.15 -3.51 17.16
N ASN A 34 -6.68 -4.39 18.06
CA ASN A 34 -5.36 -4.27 18.72
C ASN A 34 -5.19 -2.91 19.44
N ASP A 35 -6.25 -2.44 20.09
CA ASP A 35 -6.37 -1.16 20.78
C ASP A 35 -6.22 0.10 19.90
N VAL A 36 -6.28 -0.05 18.58
CA VAL A 36 -6.23 1.07 17.61
C VAL A 36 -7.64 1.35 17.08
N PRO A 37 -8.22 2.54 17.34
CA PRO A 37 -9.51 2.94 16.79
C PRO A 37 -9.49 2.99 15.26
N GLN A 38 -10.63 2.68 14.63
CA GLN A 38 -10.76 2.69 13.17
C GLN A 38 -10.28 4.03 12.58
N GLU A 39 -10.74 5.15 13.11
CA GLU A 39 -10.41 6.50 12.63
C GLU A 39 -8.90 6.78 12.58
N ARG A 40 -8.12 6.24 13.54
CA ARG A 40 -6.66 6.34 13.54
C ARG A 40 -6.04 5.48 12.45
N ARG A 41 -6.56 4.26 12.22
CA ARG A 41 -6.12 3.42 11.09
C ARG A 41 -6.37 4.10 9.75
N LEU A 42 -7.56 4.70 9.57
CA LEU A 42 -7.90 5.44 8.35
C LEU A 42 -6.99 6.65 8.17
N HIS A 43 -6.68 7.38 9.24
CA HIS A 43 -5.73 8.48 9.21
C HIS A 43 -4.34 8.04 8.73
N TRP A 44 -3.75 7.02 9.35
CA TRP A 44 -2.42 6.55 8.97
C TRP A 44 -2.37 5.94 7.57
N MET A 45 -3.44 5.29 7.11
CA MET A 45 -3.54 4.85 5.71
C MET A 45 -3.58 6.05 4.75
N ARG A 46 -4.25 7.15 5.10
CA ARG A 46 -4.20 8.38 4.28
C ARG A 46 -2.81 9.02 4.26
N VAL A 47 -2.07 8.97 5.37
CA VAL A 47 -0.65 9.40 5.39
C VAL A 47 0.18 8.57 4.41
N ALA A 48 0.00 7.24 4.39
CA ALA A 48 0.65 6.37 3.41
C ALA A 48 0.21 6.69 1.96
N ASN A 49 -1.07 7.01 1.73
CA ASN A 49 -1.57 7.41 0.41
C ASN A 49 -0.93 8.71 -0.09
N GLU A 50 -0.78 9.72 0.77
CA GLU A 50 -0.16 10.99 0.39
C GLU A 50 1.33 10.85 0.08
N ALA A 51 2.01 9.89 0.71
CA ALA A 51 3.42 9.59 0.48
C ALA A 51 3.74 9.27 -0.99
N VAL A 52 2.77 8.77 -1.75
CA VAL A 52 2.87 8.51 -3.19
C VAL A 52 3.39 9.73 -3.98
N TYR A 53 3.12 10.93 -3.49
CA TYR A 53 3.54 12.19 -4.13
C TYR A 53 4.89 12.72 -3.61
N ALA A 54 5.58 12.01 -2.72
CA ALA A 54 6.82 12.46 -2.09
C ALA A 54 7.94 12.79 -3.08
N ASP A 55 7.97 12.15 -4.25
CA ASP A 55 8.96 12.44 -5.30
C ASP A 55 8.63 13.71 -6.10
N GLY A 56 7.57 14.46 -5.73
CA GLY A 56 7.23 15.74 -6.33
C GLY A 56 6.69 15.64 -7.75
N HIS A 57 6.09 14.50 -8.13
CA HIS A 57 5.49 14.30 -9.45
C HIS A 57 3.99 14.03 -9.32
N PRO A 58 3.09 14.75 -10.03
CA PRO A 58 1.64 14.61 -9.86
C PRO A 58 1.10 13.30 -10.46
N CYS A 59 1.85 12.67 -11.38
CA CYS A 59 1.46 11.42 -12.06
C CYS A 59 2.43 10.28 -11.68
N PRO A 60 2.34 9.75 -10.46
CA PRO A 60 3.26 8.73 -9.95
C PRO A 60 3.18 7.45 -10.78
N GLN A 61 4.31 7.01 -11.35
CA GLN A 61 4.37 5.78 -12.16
C GLN A 61 4.31 4.51 -11.30
N ALA A 62 4.79 4.57 -10.06
CA ALA A 62 4.74 3.49 -9.07
C ALA A 62 4.16 4.05 -7.76
N PRO A 63 2.83 4.23 -7.68
CA PRO A 63 2.17 4.92 -6.58
C PRO A 63 2.00 4.01 -5.37
N PHE A 64 3.13 3.53 -4.83
CA PHE A 64 3.15 2.74 -3.61
C PHE A 64 3.74 3.58 -2.50
N GLY A 65 2.89 3.97 -1.55
CA GLY A 65 3.25 4.77 -0.39
C GLY A 65 3.15 3.96 0.88
N SER A 66 4.03 4.25 1.83
CA SER A 66 4.14 3.51 3.08
C SER A 66 4.47 4.42 4.25
N ALA A 67 3.82 4.17 5.39
CA ALA A 67 4.07 4.85 6.65
C ALA A 67 4.31 3.81 7.76
N ILE A 68 5.30 4.04 8.61
CA ILE A 68 5.56 3.21 9.78
C ILE A 68 5.29 4.04 11.02
N VAL A 69 4.44 3.51 11.88
CA VAL A 69 3.87 4.23 13.03
C VAL A 69 4.08 3.38 14.28
N ASN A 70 4.46 4.00 15.40
CA ASN A 70 4.27 3.37 16.70
C ASN A 70 2.81 3.55 17.09
N THR A 71 2.00 2.51 16.84
CA THR A 71 0.54 2.57 17.05
C THR A 71 0.14 2.66 18.51
N THR A 72 1.05 2.30 19.44
CA THR A 72 0.82 2.40 20.89
C THR A 72 0.95 3.85 21.35
N SER A 73 1.93 4.60 20.83
CA SER A 73 2.11 6.03 21.12
C SER A 73 1.42 6.96 20.13
N ASP A 74 0.84 6.41 19.06
CA ASP A 74 0.23 7.15 17.95
C ASP A 74 1.22 8.14 17.29
N GLU A 75 2.49 7.72 17.15
CA GLU A 75 3.59 8.53 16.62
C GLU A 75 4.06 8.00 15.25
N LEU A 76 4.22 8.89 14.26
CA LEU A 76 4.89 8.53 13.01
C LEU A 76 6.39 8.32 13.26
N ILE A 77 6.92 7.20 12.76
CA ILE A 77 8.37 6.95 12.75
C ILE A 77 8.99 7.49 11.46
N CYS A 78 8.41 7.13 10.32
CA CYS A 78 8.77 7.69 9.02
C CYS A 78 7.68 7.42 7.98
N VAL A 79 7.69 8.19 6.90
CA VAL A 79 6.82 8.00 5.73
C VAL A 79 7.63 8.14 4.45
N THR A 80 7.39 7.25 3.49
CA THR A 80 8.09 7.27 2.19
C THR A 80 7.28 6.54 1.12
N SER A 81 7.80 6.52 -0.09
CA SER A 81 7.22 5.86 -1.25
C SER A 81 8.19 4.89 -1.89
N ASN A 82 7.72 4.16 -2.89
CA ASN A 82 8.55 3.41 -3.82
C ASN A 82 9.68 4.29 -4.37
N LYS A 83 10.92 3.82 -4.27
CA LYS A 83 12.12 4.51 -4.77
C LYS A 83 12.80 3.76 -5.92
N VAL A 84 12.15 2.82 -6.60
CA VAL A 84 12.73 2.09 -7.74
C VAL A 84 13.17 3.06 -8.83
N GLY A 85 12.29 3.98 -9.24
CA GLY A 85 12.58 4.96 -10.29
C GLY A 85 13.59 6.06 -9.87
N VAL A 86 13.79 6.24 -8.57
CA VAL A 86 14.68 7.26 -8.00
C VAL A 86 16.09 6.70 -7.77
N THR A 87 16.19 5.48 -7.24
CA THR A 87 17.46 4.86 -6.84
C THR A 87 18.03 3.94 -7.91
N GLY A 88 17.22 3.48 -8.87
CA GLY A 88 17.60 2.44 -9.83
C GLY A 88 17.68 1.04 -9.23
N ASN A 89 17.42 0.87 -7.92
CA ASN A 89 17.39 -0.44 -7.28
C ASN A 89 15.97 -1.04 -7.37
N PRO A 90 15.79 -2.17 -8.09
CA PRO A 90 14.47 -2.77 -8.29
C PRO A 90 13.83 -3.30 -7.00
N ALA A 91 14.58 -3.49 -5.93
CA ALA A 91 14.05 -3.94 -4.64
C ALA A 91 13.40 -2.81 -3.81
N MET A 92 13.63 -1.54 -4.16
CA MET A 92 13.16 -0.38 -3.39
C MET A 92 11.66 -0.08 -3.61
N HIS A 93 10.83 -1.09 -3.39
CA HIS A 93 9.37 -0.95 -3.28
C HIS A 93 9.00 -0.09 -2.06
N GLY A 94 7.74 0.35 -1.94
CA GLY A 94 7.32 1.27 -0.88
C GLY A 94 7.65 0.74 0.53
N GLU A 95 7.38 -0.54 0.77
CA GLU A 95 7.56 -1.19 2.06
C GLU A 95 9.04 -1.41 2.39
N ILE A 96 9.85 -1.81 1.40
CA ILE A 96 11.31 -1.94 1.57
C ILE A 96 11.93 -0.56 1.80
N SER A 97 11.50 0.44 1.03
CA SER A 97 11.95 1.82 1.19
C SER A 97 11.61 2.34 2.58
N ALA A 98 10.43 2.02 3.11
CA ALA A 98 10.02 2.39 4.47
C ALA A 98 10.88 1.71 5.54
N ILE A 99 11.13 0.40 5.44
CA ILE A 99 12.00 -0.31 6.38
C ILE A 99 13.41 0.30 6.37
N THR A 100 13.99 0.54 5.19
CA THR A 100 15.30 1.17 5.05
C THR A 100 15.31 2.57 5.65
N HIS A 101 14.36 3.42 5.26
CA HIS A 101 14.30 4.82 5.68
C HIS A 101 14.06 4.96 7.19
N CYS A 102 13.13 4.18 7.76
CA CYS A 102 12.90 4.21 9.21
C CYS A 102 14.09 3.69 10.01
N THR A 103 14.84 2.71 9.48
CA THR A 103 16.10 2.28 10.10
C THR A 103 17.09 3.45 10.17
N GLU A 104 17.20 4.23 9.10
CA GLU A 104 18.06 5.43 9.06
C GLU A 104 17.58 6.51 10.04
N VAL A 105 16.26 6.78 10.11
CA VAL A 105 15.68 7.75 11.05
C VAL A 105 15.98 7.35 12.49
N LEU A 106 15.75 6.09 12.86
CA LEU A 106 16.01 5.60 14.22
C LEU A 106 17.51 5.62 14.56
N THR A 107 18.37 5.30 13.58
CA THR A 107 19.83 5.42 13.73
C THR A 107 20.23 6.88 14.00
N LYS A 108 19.66 7.85 13.26
CA LYS A 108 19.87 9.28 13.50
C LYS A 108 19.36 9.74 14.86
N LYS A 109 18.30 9.11 15.38
CA LYS A 109 17.81 9.31 16.76
C LYS A 109 18.74 8.69 17.82
N GLY A 110 19.81 8.00 17.43
CA GLY A 110 20.85 7.49 18.32
C GLY A 110 20.64 6.06 18.80
N LEU A 111 19.65 5.33 18.27
CA LEU A 111 19.41 3.94 18.64
C LEU A 111 20.49 3.04 18.03
N SER A 112 20.96 2.08 18.83
CA SER A 112 21.82 1.00 18.37
C SER A 112 21.07 0.01 17.46
N PRO A 113 21.79 -0.78 16.63
CA PRO A 113 21.16 -1.80 15.79
C PRO A 113 20.27 -2.78 16.57
N GLN A 114 20.65 -3.15 17.80
CA GLN A 114 19.87 -4.05 18.64
C GLN A 114 18.57 -3.40 19.14
N GLU A 115 18.61 -2.11 19.50
CA GLU A 115 17.42 -1.35 19.88
C GLU A 115 16.46 -1.19 18.70
N ILE A 116 17.00 -0.88 17.50
CA ILE A 116 16.20 -0.80 16.27
C ILE A 116 15.52 -2.15 15.98
N LEU A 117 16.28 -3.25 16.00
CA LEU A 117 15.73 -4.59 15.80
C LEU A 117 14.63 -4.92 16.82
N ALA A 118 14.80 -4.52 18.08
CA ALA A 118 13.82 -4.74 19.13
C ALA A 118 12.54 -3.90 18.98
N SER A 119 12.62 -2.74 18.31
CA SER A 119 11.51 -1.79 18.20
C SER A 119 10.47 -2.13 17.12
N TRP A 120 10.81 -2.96 16.12
CA TRP A 120 9.86 -3.32 15.05
C TRP A 120 8.57 -3.97 15.56
N LYS A 121 8.65 -4.76 16.63
CA LYS A 121 7.50 -5.42 17.27
C LYS A 121 6.45 -4.45 17.85
N ASP A 122 6.83 -3.19 18.01
CA ASP A 122 5.96 -2.12 18.52
C ASP A 122 5.39 -1.26 17.37
N PHE A 123 5.90 -1.45 16.16
CA PHE A 123 5.53 -0.66 14.98
C PHE A 123 4.48 -1.34 14.12
N SER A 124 3.69 -0.50 13.46
CA SER A 124 2.66 -0.85 12.49
C SER A 124 3.04 -0.26 11.14
N LEU A 125 3.04 -1.10 10.10
CA LEU A 125 3.29 -0.67 8.73
C LEU A 125 1.96 -0.46 8.02
N TYR A 126 1.72 0.75 7.53
CA TYR A 126 0.62 1.08 6.64
C TYR A 126 1.15 1.18 5.20
N THR A 127 0.52 0.48 4.26
CA THR A 127 0.88 0.51 2.83
C THR A 127 -0.36 0.60 1.95
N ASN A 128 -0.38 1.47 0.96
CA ASN A 128 -1.59 1.67 0.15
C ASN A 128 -1.91 0.50 -0.80
N GLY A 129 -0.95 -0.39 -1.03
CA GLY A 129 -1.13 -1.63 -1.78
C GLY A 129 -0.71 -2.85 -0.96
N GLU A 130 -1.34 -3.99 -1.22
CA GLU A 130 -1.01 -5.28 -0.60
C GLU A 130 0.47 -5.64 -0.87
N PRO A 131 1.23 -6.05 0.16
CA PRO A 131 2.63 -6.39 -0.02
C PRO A 131 2.86 -7.53 -1.02
N CYS A 132 3.69 -7.27 -2.02
CA CYS A 132 4.14 -8.32 -2.93
C CYS A 132 4.99 -9.37 -2.19
N PRO A 133 5.28 -10.55 -2.76
CA PRO A 133 5.92 -11.64 -2.02
C PRO A 133 7.27 -11.28 -1.40
N MET A 134 8.05 -10.43 -2.06
CA MET A 134 9.30 -9.88 -1.53
C MET A 134 9.04 -9.01 -0.29
N CYS A 135 8.15 -8.03 -0.41
CA CYS A 135 7.82 -7.10 0.66
C CYS A 135 7.16 -7.83 1.84
N ALA A 136 6.19 -8.72 1.57
CA ALA A 136 5.55 -9.58 2.55
C ALA A 136 6.59 -10.38 3.35
N SER A 137 7.58 -10.97 2.68
CA SER A 137 8.65 -11.71 3.34
C SER A 137 9.54 -10.80 4.19
N ALA A 138 9.92 -9.63 3.70
CA ALA A 138 10.70 -8.66 4.45
C ALA A 138 9.96 -8.16 5.71
N ILE A 139 8.67 -7.88 5.59
CA ILE A 139 7.80 -7.47 6.71
C ILE A 139 7.74 -8.57 7.77
N ARG A 140 7.61 -9.84 7.35
CA ARG A 140 7.69 -10.97 8.27
C ARG A 140 9.04 -11.04 8.96
N TRP A 141 10.16 -10.97 8.24
CA TRP A 141 11.49 -10.98 8.87
C TRP A 141 11.74 -9.81 9.82
N ALA A 142 11.19 -8.63 9.53
CA ALA A 142 11.33 -7.44 10.38
C ALA A 142 10.59 -7.59 11.71
N GLY A 143 9.55 -8.41 11.79
CA GLY A 143 8.83 -8.68 13.04
C GLY A 143 7.90 -7.56 13.49
N PHE A 144 7.26 -6.85 12.54
CA PHE A 144 6.26 -5.83 12.83
C PHE A 144 5.13 -6.33 13.74
N LYS A 145 4.55 -5.44 14.56
CA LYS A 145 3.32 -5.72 15.31
C LYS A 145 2.17 -6.07 14.37
N GLU A 146 1.99 -5.23 13.36
CA GLU A 146 0.93 -5.36 12.37
C GLU A 146 1.31 -4.73 11.03
N VAL A 147 0.72 -5.24 9.97
CA VAL A 147 0.74 -4.65 8.62
C VAL A 147 -0.70 -4.40 8.18
N ILE A 148 -0.94 -3.19 7.68
CA ILE A 148 -2.22 -2.72 7.22
C ILE A 148 -2.08 -2.35 5.76
N TYR A 149 -2.93 -2.88 4.90
CA TYR A 149 -2.92 -2.53 3.49
C TYR A 149 -4.28 -2.14 2.92
N GLY A 150 -4.24 -1.31 1.87
CA GLY A 150 -5.42 -0.87 1.13
C GLY A 150 -5.76 -1.78 -0.04
N THR A 151 -5.31 -1.43 -1.23
CA THR A 151 -5.66 -2.12 -2.49
C THR A 151 -5.06 -3.52 -2.53
N SER A 152 -5.87 -4.54 -2.82
CA SER A 152 -5.41 -5.92 -2.95
C SER A 152 -4.44 -6.13 -4.12
N ILE A 153 -3.56 -7.14 -4.02
CA ILE A 153 -2.65 -7.52 -5.10
C ILE A 153 -3.43 -7.95 -6.37
N ARG A 154 -4.63 -8.49 -6.18
CA ARG A 154 -5.58 -8.81 -7.24
C ARG A 154 -6.00 -7.55 -7.98
N THR A 155 -6.51 -6.55 -7.27
CA THR A 155 -6.94 -5.28 -7.86
C THR A 155 -5.76 -4.59 -8.57
N ILE A 156 -4.56 -4.63 -7.99
CA ILE A 156 -3.35 -4.10 -8.63
C ILE A 156 -3.07 -4.82 -9.96
N ALA A 157 -3.13 -6.15 -9.98
CA ALA A 157 -2.89 -6.96 -11.18
C ALA A 157 -3.98 -6.76 -12.25
N GLU A 158 -5.26 -6.71 -11.85
CA GLU A 158 -6.39 -6.46 -12.73
C GLU A 158 -6.34 -5.06 -13.38
N ASN A 159 -5.70 -4.09 -12.73
CA ASN A 159 -5.39 -2.77 -13.31
C ASN A 159 -4.12 -2.76 -14.20
N GLY A 160 -3.63 -3.92 -14.61
CA GLY A 160 -2.58 -4.06 -15.63
C GLY A 160 -1.14 -3.96 -15.12
N ARG A 161 -0.93 -3.87 -13.80
CA ARG A 161 0.42 -3.93 -13.22
C ARG A 161 0.89 -5.37 -13.09
N ASN A 162 2.10 -5.64 -13.56
CA ASN A 162 2.73 -6.94 -13.35
C ASN A 162 2.92 -7.21 -11.85
N GLN A 163 2.49 -8.38 -11.39
CA GLN A 163 2.66 -8.87 -10.03
C GLN A 163 3.11 -10.33 -10.08
N ILE A 164 4.01 -10.74 -9.18
CA ILE A 164 4.11 -12.14 -8.81
C ILE A 164 2.88 -12.42 -7.94
N TYR A 165 1.89 -13.08 -8.52
CA TYR A 165 0.58 -13.25 -7.89
C TYR A 165 0.60 -14.36 -6.82
N ILE A 166 1.27 -14.06 -5.71
CA ILE A 166 1.19 -14.80 -4.45
C ILE A 166 0.64 -13.81 -3.43
N PRO A 167 -0.63 -13.97 -3.00
CA PRO A 167 -1.20 -13.15 -1.94
C PRO A 167 -0.32 -13.14 -0.69
N SER A 168 -0.27 -11.99 -0.01
CA SER A 168 0.58 -11.78 1.16
C SER A 168 0.27 -12.76 2.30
N SER A 169 -1.00 -13.17 2.42
CA SER A 169 -1.50 -14.22 3.30
C SER A 169 -0.80 -15.59 3.13
N HIS A 170 -0.40 -15.97 1.91
CA HIS A 170 0.34 -17.21 1.68
C HIS A 170 1.74 -17.13 2.29
N VAL A 171 2.38 -15.96 2.24
CA VAL A 171 3.68 -15.76 2.92
C VAL A 171 3.50 -15.87 4.43
N TRP A 172 2.42 -15.32 4.98
CA TRP A 172 2.08 -15.46 6.40
C TRP A 172 1.90 -16.93 6.79
N GLU A 173 1.08 -17.67 6.03
CA GLU A 173 0.82 -19.09 6.24
C GLU A 173 2.11 -19.92 6.28
N LYS A 174 3.07 -19.62 5.39
CA LYS A 174 4.35 -20.35 5.30
C LYS A 174 5.42 -19.84 6.27
N SER A 175 5.14 -18.82 7.08
CA SER A 175 6.07 -18.23 8.05
C SER A 175 5.96 -18.78 9.47
N TYR A 176 5.37 -19.97 9.65
CA TYR A 176 5.04 -20.57 10.95
C TYR A 176 6.24 -20.82 11.88
N SER A 177 7.47 -20.89 11.34
CA SER A 177 8.68 -21.08 12.13
C SER A 177 9.20 -19.79 12.80
N LEU A 178 8.66 -18.63 12.42
CA LEU A 178 9.01 -17.36 13.06
C LEU A 178 8.32 -17.27 14.43
N GLY A 179 9.10 -16.98 15.47
CA GLY A 179 8.61 -16.94 16.85
C GLY A 179 7.75 -15.73 17.22
N HIS A 180 7.57 -14.77 16.29
CA HIS A 180 6.76 -13.57 16.50
C HIS A 180 5.53 -13.55 15.58
N ALA A 181 4.42 -13.05 16.13
CA ALA A 181 3.20 -12.81 15.37
C ALA A 181 3.24 -11.41 14.74
N THR A 182 2.68 -11.28 13.53
CA THR A 182 2.37 -9.99 12.90
C THR A 182 0.93 -10.06 12.44
N LEU A 183 0.07 -9.20 12.98
CA LEU A 183 -1.31 -9.11 12.51
C LEU A 183 -1.34 -8.51 11.09
N MET A 184 -2.18 -9.05 10.21
CA MET A 184 -2.37 -8.52 8.86
C MET A 184 -3.82 -8.10 8.65
N LEU A 185 -4.02 -6.83 8.32
CA LEU A 185 -5.33 -6.25 8.02
C LEU A 185 -5.32 -5.73 6.57
N GLY A 186 -6.15 -6.32 5.72
CA GLY A 186 -6.30 -5.89 4.33
C GLY A 186 -7.53 -5.05 4.09
N ASN A 187 -7.65 -4.54 2.86
CA ASN A 187 -8.82 -3.84 2.33
C ASN A 187 -9.20 -2.55 3.08
N ILE A 188 -8.22 -1.83 3.62
CA ILE A 188 -8.47 -0.55 4.32
C ILE A 188 -8.50 0.62 3.33
N LEU A 189 -9.60 1.37 3.31
CA LEU A 189 -9.80 2.53 2.41
C LEU A 189 -9.65 2.21 0.91
N THR A 190 -10.12 1.04 0.45
CA THR A 190 -10.06 0.67 -0.98
C THR A 190 -10.72 1.70 -1.91
N ASN A 191 -11.77 2.38 -1.43
CA ASN A 191 -12.40 3.50 -2.13
C ASN A 191 -11.46 4.69 -2.41
N GLU A 192 -10.41 4.87 -1.59
CA GLU A 192 -9.38 5.90 -1.77
C GLU A 192 -8.11 5.32 -2.40
N THR A 193 -7.70 4.09 -2.05
CA THR A 193 -6.43 3.50 -2.51
C THR A 193 -6.48 2.99 -3.95
N ASP A 194 -7.61 2.41 -4.39
CA ASP A 194 -7.71 1.76 -5.71
C ASP A 194 -7.52 2.76 -6.86
N VAL A 195 -7.91 4.02 -6.63
CA VAL A 195 -7.79 5.13 -7.58
C VAL A 195 -6.33 5.37 -8.00
N PHE A 196 -5.36 5.13 -7.10
CA PHE A 196 -3.94 5.27 -7.42
C PHE A 196 -3.48 4.30 -8.50
N PHE A 197 -4.08 3.10 -8.56
CA PHE A 197 -3.67 2.05 -9.49
C PHE A 197 -4.44 2.06 -10.81
N ALA A 198 -5.59 2.74 -10.85
CA ALA A 198 -6.49 2.72 -12.01
C ALA A 198 -5.95 3.44 -13.26
N HIS A 199 -5.19 4.53 -13.11
CA HIS A 199 -4.99 5.49 -14.21
C HIS A 199 -3.87 5.13 -15.20
N GLN A 200 -2.89 4.29 -14.82
CA GLN A 200 -1.65 4.13 -15.59
C GLN A 200 -1.84 3.31 -16.87
N PHE A 201 -2.63 2.23 -16.80
CA PHE A 201 -2.83 1.27 -17.90
C PHE A 201 -4.28 1.21 -18.41
N ASN A 202 -5.12 2.16 -17.98
CA ASN A 202 -6.49 2.30 -18.43
C ASN A 202 -6.69 3.72 -18.99
N GLU A 203 -6.82 3.82 -20.31
CA GLU A 203 -6.99 5.12 -21.01
C GLU A 203 -8.32 5.79 -20.66
N SER A 204 -9.32 5.02 -20.23
CA SER A 204 -10.63 5.53 -19.82
C SER A 204 -10.66 6.02 -18.37
N ALA A 205 -9.69 5.62 -17.55
CA ALA A 205 -9.63 6.05 -16.16
C ALA A 205 -9.18 7.53 -16.05
N PRO A 206 -9.72 8.28 -15.07
CA PRO A 206 -9.31 9.67 -14.86
C PRO A 206 -7.84 9.74 -14.44
N CYS A 207 -7.13 10.76 -14.93
CA CYS A 207 -5.78 11.03 -14.47
C CYS A 207 -5.77 11.62 -13.05
N PRO A 208 -4.68 11.45 -12.30
CA PRO A 208 -4.51 12.12 -11.01
C PRO A 208 -4.62 13.65 -11.13
N THR A 209 -4.92 14.31 -10.03
CA THR A 209 -4.94 15.77 -9.96
C THR A 209 -3.59 16.34 -10.40
N GLY A 210 -3.60 17.36 -11.28
CA GLY A 210 -2.39 17.91 -11.87
C GLY A 210 -1.85 17.13 -13.09
N CYS A 211 -2.60 16.13 -13.55
CA CYS A 211 -2.26 15.35 -14.74
C CYS A 211 -3.37 15.39 -15.78
N GLN A 212 -2.98 15.27 -17.04
CA GLN A 212 -3.90 15.10 -18.16
C GLN A 212 -3.43 13.95 -19.05
N ARG A 213 -4.39 13.29 -19.69
CA ARG A 213 -4.14 12.21 -20.64
C ARG A 213 -3.53 12.80 -21.92
N GLN A 214 -2.35 12.32 -22.30
CA GLN A 214 -1.61 12.77 -23.48
C GLN A 214 -1.06 11.57 -24.25
N SER A 215 -0.86 11.72 -25.56
CA SER A 215 -0.23 10.69 -26.39
C SER A 215 1.21 10.43 -25.93
N ALA A 216 1.54 9.18 -25.61
CA ALA A 216 2.88 8.83 -25.17
C ALA A 216 3.82 8.69 -26.39
N PRO A 217 4.99 9.37 -26.43
CA PRO A 217 5.92 9.30 -27.55
C PRO A 217 6.32 7.86 -27.89
N GLY A 218 6.21 7.48 -29.17
CA GLY A 218 6.57 6.15 -29.65
C GLY A 218 5.63 5.01 -29.20
N LYS A 219 4.51 5.32 -28.55
CA LYS A 219 3.51 4.33 -28.13
C LYS A 219 2.19 4.54 -28.85
N ARG A 220 1.40 3.46 -28.96
CA ARG A 220 0.04 3.48 -29.52
C ARG A 220 -1.06 3.74 -28.48
N VAL A 221 -0.67 4.26 -27.32
CA VAL A 221 -1.54 4.47 -26.16
C VAL A 221 -1.29 5.85 -25.56
N GLN A 222 -2.26 6.35 -24.81
CA GLN A 222 -2.13 7.58 -24.04
C GLN A 222 -1.74 7.30 -22.58
N ALA A 223 -0.98 8.21 -21.98
CA ALA A 223 -0.56 8.15 -20.58
C ALA A 223 -0.89 9.46 -19.87
N CYS A 224 -1.05 9.41 -18.55
CA CYS A 224 -1.15 10.64 -17.75
C CYS A 224 0.21 11.32 -17.69
N ALA A 225 0.25 12.58 -18.10
CA ALA A 225 1.41 13.45 -18.00
C ALA A 225 1.05 14.72 -17.22
N PRO A 226 2.01 15.35 -16.51
CA PRO A 226 1.75 16.59 -15.79
C PRO A 226 1.22 17.68 -16.72
N VAL A 227 0.28 18.48 -16.23
CA VAL A 227 -0.13 19.73 -16.91
C VAL A 227 0.81 20.88 -16.55
N ASP A 228 0.79 21.95 -17.35
CA ASP A 228 1.47 23.19 -16.97
C ASP A 228 0.93 23.73 -15.64
N ASN A 229 1.81 24.20 -14.76
CA ASN A 229 1.48 24.70 -13.42
C ASN A 229 0.71 23.68 -12.55
N TRP A 230 0.98 22.39 -12.71
CA TRP A 230 0.35 21.32 -11.92
C TRP A 230 0.52 21.53 -10.42
N GLN A 231 1.61 22.14 -9.95
CA GLN A 231 1.87 22.40 -8.53
C GLN A 231 0.76 23.25 -7.90
N GLU A 232 0.32 24.30 -8.59
CA GLU A 232 -0.77 25.17 -8.13
C GLU A 232 -2.12 24.43 -8.16
N THR A 233 -2.32 23.57 -9.15
CA THR A 233 -3.51 22.72 -9.27
C THR A 233 -3.62 21.74 -8.10
N VAL A 234 -2.51 21.07 -7.78
CA VAL A 234 -2.40 20.12 -6.66
C VAL A 234 -2.59 20.84 -5.33
N ARG A 235 -1.93 21.98 -5.13
CA ARG A 235 -2.07 22.83 -3.93
C ARG A 235 -3.52 23.27 -3.69
N LYS A 236 -4.22 23.76 -4.73
CA LYS A 236 -5.63 24.16 -4.64
C LYS A 236 -6.56 22.99 -4.31
N ALA A 237 -6.21 21.79 -4.77
CA ALA A 237 -7.00 20.58 -4.53
C ALA A 237 -6.78 19.98 -3.13
N GLY A 238 -5.83 20.52 -2.36
CA GLY A 238 -5.52 20.02 -1.03
C GLY A 238 -4.80 18.66 -1.00
N LYS A 239 -4.30 18.18 -2.14
CA LYS A 239 -3.58 16.91 -2.27
C LYS A 239 -2.07 17.15 -2.22
N GLY A 240 -1.28 16.23 -1.66
CA GLY A 240 0.17 16.37 -1.53
C GLY A 240 0.62 17.44 -0.52
N LEU A 241 -0.31 18.04 0.25
CA LEU A 241 -0.02 19.16 1.16
C LEU A 241 0.82 18.77 2.37
N ALA A 242 0.88 17.48 2.72
CA ALA A 242 1.72 17.00 3.80
C ALA A 242 3.20 17.37 3.55
N VAL A 243 3.66 17.34 2.30
CA VAL A 243 5.08 17.58 1.95
C VAL A 243 5.45 19.07 1.91
N THR A 244 4.47 19.98 1.92
CA THR A 244 4.71 21.41 1.60
C THR A 244 4.78 22.36 2.80
N GLU A 245 4.46 21.91 4.02
CA GLU A 245 4.52 22.77 5.23
C GLU A 245 5.92 22.84 5.88
N GLY A 246 7.00 22.66 5.12
CA GLY A 246 8.37 22.81 5.64
C GLY A 246 8.79 21.81 6.72
N ARG A 247 7.89 20.90 7.10
CA ARG A 247 8.18 19.70 7.87
C ARG A 247 8.78 18.68 6.92
N GLY A 248 9.99 18.21 7.24
CA GLY A 248 10.63 17.16 6.46
C GLY A 248 9.74 15.92 6.40
N HIS A 249 10.02 15.01 5.46
CA HIS A 249 9.38 13.68 5.44
C HIS A 249 9.52 12.92 6.78
N ASP A 250 10.47 13.33 7.63
CA ASP A 250 10.72 12.82 8.98
C ASP A 250 9.80 13.45 10.07
N GLU A 251 8.92 14.41 9.72
CA GLU A 251 8.15 15.24 10.67
C GLU A 251 6.64 15.30 10.39
N LEU A 252 6.13 14.44 9.50
CA LEU A 252 4.70 14.28 9.22
C LEU A 252 3.97 13.32 10.17
#